data_AF-A0A496AWT0-F1
#
_entry.id   AF-A0A496AWT0-F1
#
_cell.length_a   1.000
_cell.length_b   1.000
_cell.length_c   1.000
_cell.angle_alpha   90.00
_cell.angle_beta   90.00
_cell.angle_gamma   90.00
#
_symmetry.space_group_name_H-M   'P 1'
#
loop_
_entity.id
_entity.type
_entity.pdbx_description
1 polymer ?
#
loop_
_entity_poly.entity_id
_entity_poly.type
_entity_poly.pdbx_seq_one_letter_code
_entity_poly.pdbx_strand_id
1 'polypeptide(L)'
;MLRNRSLIVIVLISCILSSVNCNKTQQIQDTVVTELEPSEMVVYESPEDVLIFIGKTWWITPENARTEAELTKKLLEAKGIQVGITGNEYSLRDWMVQTTANNSVNVCILNGVLPASIYPAGNAQPDGSIAEKWIESKDGDTIWNQADYLGYNTTEGKANERGALQNLMDIEDIEIDVYTHDTVMIVTTAAETLCPSLKRFESDRPFPLDQFEDEWYAEKIFATDTGNSEATVADPIIVRDGDRGRIAIVYHTQYQDNPKAEIATEIISNYLIVK
;
A
#
# COMPACT_ATOMS: atom_id res chain seq x y z
N MET A 1 -12.84 -53.19 -60.97
CA MET A 1 -11.97 -53.12 -59.78
C MET A 1 -12.70 -52.36 -58.68
N LEU A 2 -12.56 -52.84 -57.44
CA LEU A 2 -13.12 -52.41 -56.15
C LEU A 2 -13.12 -50.87 -55.91
N ARG A 3 -13.87 -50.21 -55.01
CA ARG A 3 -14.74 -50.49 -53.82
C ARG A 3 -15.44 -49.12 -53.49
N ASN A 4 -16.75 -49.02 -53.23
CA ASN A 4 -17.43 -49.06 -51.90
C ASN A 4 -16.82 -48.10 -50.83
N ARG A 5 -17.53 -47.20 -50.13
CA ARG A 5 -18.86 -47.30 -49.49
C ARG A 5 -19.51 -45.94 -49.15
N SER A 6 -20.84 -45.91 -49.22
CA SER A 6 -21.80 -45.01 -48.56
C SER A 6 -22.20 -45.53 -47.18
N LEU A 7 -22.74 -44.67 -46.28
CA LEU A 7 -24.03 -44.89 -45.58
C LEU A 7 -24.35 -43.74 -44.57
N ILE A 8 -25.50 -43.10 -44.75
CA ILE A 8 -26.28 -42.41 -43.71
C ILE A 8 -27.56 -43.22 -43.56
N VAL A 9 -27.90 -43.63 -42.34
CA VAL A 9 -29.14 -44.37 -42.04
C VAL A 9 -29.93 -43.61 -40.99
N ILE A 10 -31.16 -43.28 -41.37
CA ILE A 10 -32.25 -42.75 -40.54
C ILE A 10 -33.02 -43.94 -39.94
N VAL A 11 -33.42 -43.85 -38.67
CA VAL A 11 -34.58 -44.61 -38.16
C VAL A 11 -35.39 -43.73 -37.19
N LEU A 12 -36.66 -43.51 -37.54
CA LEU A 12 -37.77 -43.02 -36.73
C LEU A 12 -38.44 -44.22 -36.03
N ILE A 13 -38.80 -44.12 -34.74
CA ILE A 13 -39.86 -44.96 -34.12
C ILE A 13 -40.67 -44.12 -33.12
N SER A 14 -41.99 -44.30 -33.17
CA SER A 14 -43.06 -43.60 -32.47
C SER A 14 -43.66 -44.36 -31.28
N CYS A 15 -44.46 -43.64 -30.46
CA CYS A 15 -45.58 -44.08 -29.59
C CYS A 15 -45.20 -44.92 -28.33
N ILE A 16 -45.70 -44.59 -27.13
CA ILE A 16 -47.04 -44.93 -26.62
C ILE A 16 -47.55 -43.89 -25.60
N LEU A 17 -48.85 -43.58 -25.69
CA LEU A 17 -49.68 -42.86 -24.72
C LEU A 17 -50.04 -43.74 -23.50
N SER A 18 -50.13 -43.14 -22.31
CA SER A 18 -51.03 -43.61 -21.24
C SER A 18 -51.47 -42.42 -20.39
N SER A 19 -52.75 -42.13 -20.47
CA SER A 19 -53.54 -41.18 -19.68
C SER A 19 -53.63 -41.56 -18.20
N VAL A 20 -53.63 -40.59 -17.28
CA VAL A 20 -54.66 -40.47 -16.21
C VAL A 20 -54.87 -38.99 -15.89
N ASN A 21 -56.14 -38.67 -15.65
CA ASN A 21 -56.80 -37.38 -15.63
C ASN A 21 -56.86 -36.78 -14.21
N CYS A 22 -56.82 -35.44 -14.16
CA CYS A 22 -57.54 -34.52 -13.26
C CYS A 22 -57.44 -34.58 -11.72
N ASN A 23 -57.07 -33.39 -11.20
CA ASN A 23 -57.61 -32.68 -10.03
C ASN A 23 -57.44 -33.28 -8.62
N LYS A 24 -56.61 -32.60 -7.81
CA LYS A 24 -57.06 -31.86 -6.61
C LYS A 24 -55.91 -31.14 -5.91
N THR A 25 -56.17 -29.86 -5.64
CA THR A 25 -55.71 -29.02 -4.52
C THR A 25 -54.61 -29.62 -3.63
N GLN A 26 -53.40 -29.08 -3.70
CA GLN A 26 -52.36 -29.38 -2.72
C GLN A 26 -52.31 -28.28 -1.66
N GLN A 27 -52.70 -28.68 -0.45
CA GLN A 27 -52.58 -27.91 0.77
C GLN A 27 -51.11 -27.64 1.10
N ILE A 28 -50.89 -26.47 1.67
CA ILE A 28 -49.64 -26.00 2.27
C ILE A 28 -49.22 -27.02 3.35
N GLN A 29 -48.04 -27.62 3.20
CA GLN A 29 -47.37 -28.30 4.30
C GLN A 29 -46.44 -27.29 4.97
N ASP A 30 -46.73 -27.00 6.22
CA ASP A 30 -45.86 -26.28 7.14
C ASP A 30 -44.54 -27.03 7.28
N THR A 31 -43.47 -26.49 6.70
CA THR A 31 -42.12 -26.97 6.92
C THR A 31 -41.64 -26.45 8.27
N VAL A 32 -41.40 -27.39 9.18
CA VAL A 32 -40.74 -27.21 10.47
C VAL A 32 -39.47 -26.37 10.28
N VAL A 33 -39.44 -25.18 10.88
CA VAL A 33 -38.23 -24.35 11.01
C VAL A 33 -37.35 -25.04 12.05
N THR A 34 -36.33 -25.75 11.60
CA THR A 34 -35.21 -26.16 12.45
C THR A 34 -34.46 -24.91 12.89
N GLU A 35 -34.48 -24.67 14.20
CA GLU A 35 -33.70 -23.67 14.91
C GLU A 35 -32.22 -23.84 14.54
N LEU A 36 -31.63 -22.83 13.88
CA LEU A 36 -30.21 -22.82 13.56
C LEU A 36 -29.43 -22.53 14.84
N GLU A 37 -28.55 -23.46 15.21
CA GLU A 37 -27.54 -23.29 16.25
C GLU A 37 -26.77 -21.97 16.06
N PRO A 38 -26.39 -21.25 17.14
CA PRO A 38 -25.70 -19.98 17.03
C PRO A 38 -24.35 -20.20 16.35
N SER A 39 -24.20 -19.63 15.15
CA SER A 39 -22.94 -19.58 14.43
C SER A 39 -21.84 -19.06 15.34
N GLU A 40 -20.71 -19.76 15.41
CA GLU A 40 -19.47 -19.27 15.99
C GLU A 40 -19.27 -17.81 15.56
N MET A 41 -19.19 -16.89 16.54
CA MET A 41 -18.76 -15.53 16.26
C MET A 41 -17.34 -15.62 15.71
N VAL A 42 -17.20 -15.45 14.40
CA VAL A 42 -15.91 -15.24 13.76
C VAL A 42 -15.41 -13.90 14.26
N VAL A 43 -14.50 -13.93 15.24
CA VAL A 43 -13.72 -12.76 15.63
C VAL A 43 -12.79 -12.49 14.45
N TYR A 44 -13.16 -11.55 13.60
CA TYR A 44 -12.20 -10.96 12.67
C TYR A 44 -11.21 -10.19 13.51
N GLU A 45 -9.95 -10.65 13.56
CA GLU A 45 -8.87 -9.82 14.11
C GLU A 45 -8.85 -8.49 13.33
N SER A 46 -8.77 -7.38 14.05
CA SER A 46 -8.57 -6.07 13.44
C SER A 46 -7.29 -6.13 12.60
N PRO A 47 -7.26 -5.54 11.38
CA PRO A 47 -6.02 -5.46 10.63
C PRO A 47 -4.95 -4.70 11.42
N GLU A 48 -3.69 -4.96 11.13
CA GLU A 48 -2.58 -4.26 11.77
C GLU A 48 -2.64 -2.75 11.46
N ASP A 49 -2.29 -1.93 12.44
CA ASP A 49 -2.21 -0.47 12.28
C ASP A 49 -1.11 -0.11 11.25
N VAL A 50 0.00 -0.86 11.26
CA VAL A 50 1.15 -0.68 10.37
C VAL A 50 1.52 -2.01 9.70
N LEU A 51 1.77 -1.99 8.39
CA LEU A 51 2.30 -3.15 7.66
C LEU A 51 3.61 -2.80 6.95
N ILE A 52 4.67 -3.56 7.27
CA ILE A 52 6.01 -3.37 6.70
C ILE A 52 6.27 -4.42 5.62
N PHE A 53 6.55 -3.96 4.39
CA PHE A 53 6.91 -4.84 3.29
C PHE A 53 8.43 -4.97 3.12
N ILE A 54 8.92 -6.20 3.19
CA ILE A 54 10.35 -6.55 3.06
C ILE A 54 10.62 -7.50 1.88
N GLY A 55 9.63 -7.77 1.03
CA GLY A 55 9.75 -8.75 -0.06
C GLY A 55 10.72 -8.30 -1.16
N LYS A 56 10.92 -6.99 -1.32
CA LYS A 56 11.90 -6.40 -2.23
C LYS A 56 12.37 -5.05 -1.67
N THR A 57 13.63 -4.75 -1.92
CA THR A 57 14.27 -3.50 -1.47
C THR A 57 15.10 -2.92 -2.61
N TRP A 58 15.37 -1.63 -2.52
CA TRP A 58 16.39 -0.96 -3.33
C TRP A 58 17.23 -0.03 -2.45
N TRP A 59 18.51 0.16 -2.80
CA TRP A 59 19.49 0.96 -2.03
C TRP A 59 19.77 0.54 -0.59
N ILE A 60 19.10 -0.50 -0.11
CA ILE A 60 19.34 -1.16 1.17
C ILE A 60 19.35 -2.67 0.95
N THR A 61 20.16 -3.37 1.73
CA THR A 61 20.20 -4.84 1.67
C THR A 61 18.93 -5.45 2.26
N PRO A 62 18.48 -6.63 1.79
CA PRO A 62 17.35 -7.32 2.40
C PRO A 62 17.54 -7.63 3.90
N GLU A 63 18.77 -7.81 4.35
CA GLU A 63 19.09 -8.05 5.76
C GLU A 63 18.93 -6.79 6.61
N ASN A 64 19.42 -5.65 6.12
CA ASN A 64 19.23 -4.38 6.82
C ASN A 64 17.73 -4.00 6.85
N ALA A 65 17.00 -4.13 5.72
CA ALA A 65 15.55 -3.89 5.72
C ALA A 65 14.77 -4.79 6.70
N ARG A 66 15.15 -6.06 6.84
CA ARG A 66 14.58 -6.97 7.85
C ARG A 66 14.90 -6.51 9.27
N THR A 67 16.16 -6.13 9.53
CA THR A 67 16.59 -5.67 10.85
C THR A 67 15.83 -4.42 11.28
N GLU A 68 15.72 -3.43 10.40
CA GLU A 68 14.97 -2.19 10.65
C GLU A 68 13.47 -2.47 10.80
N ALA A 69 12.89 -3.38 10.02
CA ALA A 69 11.48 -3.78 10.15
C ALA A 69 11.17 -4.41 11.51
N GLU A 70 11.99 -5.35 11.96
CA GLU A 70 11.83 -6.01 13.26
C GLU A 70 12.01 -5.03 14.43
N LEU A 71 12.98 -4.11 14.31
CA LEU A 71 13.16 -3.05 15.32
C LEU A 71 11.97 -2.08 15.33
N THR A 72 11.47 -1.67 14.17
CA THR A 72 10.29 -0.80 14.03
C THR A 72 9.06 -1.46 14.67
N LYS A 73 8.79 -2.73 14.33
CA LYS A 73 7.71 -3.53 14.93
C LYS A 73 7.83 -3.56 16.44
N LYS A 74 8.99 -3.95 16.97
CA LYS A 74 9.23 -4.00 18.42
C LYS A 74 8.96 -2.67 19.12
N LEU A 75 9.44 -1.57 18.55
CA LEU A 75 9.32 -0.24 19.16
C LEU A 75 7.88 0.32 19.10
N LEU A 76 7.15 0.07 18.02
CA LEU A 76 5.75 0.46 17.87
C LEU A 76 4.81 -0.41 18.71
N GLU A 77 5.04 -1.73 18.78
CA GLU A 77 4.26 -2.63 19.63
C GLU A 77 4.44 -2.30 21.12
N ALA A 78 5.64 -1.85 21.53
CA ALA A 78 5.86 -1.33 22.88
C ALA A 78 5.03 -0.07 23.21
N LYS A 79 4.50 0.60 22.18
CA LYS A 79 3.57 1.74 22.29
C LYS A 79 2.11 1.36 22.02
N GLY A 80 1.80 0.07 21.90
CA GLY A 80 0.44 -0.44 21.68
C GLY A 80 -0.08 -0.27 20.24
N ILE A 81 0.81 -0.12 19.26
CA ILE A 81 0.48 -0.08 17.84
C ILE A 81 0.69 -1.49 17.26
N GLN A 82 -0.32 -2.02 16.57
CA GLN A 82 -0.26 -3.35 15.96
C GLN A 82 0.57 -3.28 14.68
N VAL A 83 1.60 -4.12 14.55
CA VAL A 83 2.51 -4.09 13.39
C VAL A 83 2.68 -5.46 12.76
N GLY A 84 2.44 -5.54 11.46
CA GLY A 84 2.74 -6.71 10.63
C GLY A 84 4.04 -6.54 9.84
N ILE A 85 4.70 -7.65 9.52
CA ILE A 85 5.82 -7.69 8.57
C ILE A 85 5.52 -8.77 7.54
N THR A 86 5.63 -8.44 6.26
CA THR A 86 5.39 -9.41 5.18
C THR A 86 6.44 -9.31 4.08
N GLY A 87 6.85 -10.48 3.57
CA GLY A 87 7.59 -10.61 2.32
C GLY A 87 6.68 -10.90 1.11
N ASN A 88 5.39 -11.13 1.34
CA ASN A 88 4.43 -11.49 0.31
C ASN A 88 3.62 -10.26 -0.11
N GLU A 89 3.81 -9.83 -1.36
CA GLU A 89 3.13 -8.66 -1.93
C GLU A 89 1.61 -8.84 -2.06
N TYR A 90 1.11 -10.08 -2.11
CA TYR A 90 -0.34 -10.34 -2.12
C TYR A 90 -0.96 -10.16 -0.73
N SER A 91 -0.22 -10.50 0.33
CA SER A 91 -0.67 -10.20 1.70
C SER A 91 -0.71 -8.69 1.95
N LEU A 92 0.28 -7.95 1.43
CA LEU A 92 0.25 -6.49 1.45
C LEU A 92 -0.98 -5.93 0.71
N ARG A 93 -1.24 -6.44 -0.49
CA ARG A 93 -2.39 -6.05 -1.30
C ARG A 93 -3.71 -6.27 -0.55
N ASP A 94 -3.88 -7.47 0.00
CA ASP A 94 -5.13 -7.84 0.69
C ASP A 94 -5.33 -7.01 1.95
N TRP A 95 -4.24 -6.70 2.69
CA TRP A 95 -4.29 -5.77 3.82
C TRP A 95 -4.69 -4.36 3.38
N MET A 96 -4.10 -3.79 2.32
CA MET A 96 -4.49 -2.46 1.81
C MET A 96 -5.97 -2.40 1.40
N VAL A 97 -6.48 -3.46 0.76
CA VAL A 97 -7.91 -3.56 0.42
C VAL A 97 -8.78 -3.60 1.68
N GLN A 98 -8.34 -4.30 2.73
CA GLN A 98 -9.05 -4.38 4.00
C GLN A 98 -9.04 -3.05 4.78
N THR A 99 -7.96 -2.27 4.66
CA THR A 99 -7.79 -1.01 5.39
C THR A 99 -8.30 0.20 4.63
N THR A 100 -8.57 0.10 3.32
CA THR A 100 -9.19 1.19 2.56
C THR A 100 -10.61 1.49 3.04
N ALA A 101 -10.90 2.77 3.29
CA ALA A 101 -12.18 3.31 3.74
C ALA A 101 -12.69 2.68 5.05
N ASN A 102 -11.79 2.31 5.96
CA ASN A 102 -12.11 1.67 7.24
C ASN A 102 -12.30 2.66 8.40
N ASN A 103 -12.16 3.97 8.16
CA ASN A 103 -12.20 5.06 9.15
C ASN A 103 -11.09 5.01 10.21
N SER A 104 -9.94 4.40 9.90
CA SER A 104 -8.76 4.29 10.75
C SER A 104 -7.51 4.65 9.97
N VAL A 105 -6.58 5.39 10.56
CA VAL A 105 -5.29 5.69 9.91
C VAL A 105 -4.41 4.44 9.95
N ASN A 106 -3.94 4.01 8.79
CA ASN A 106 -3.01 2.90 8.62
C ASN A 106 -1.72 3.37 7.92
N VAL A 107 -0.60 2.67 8.17
CA VAL A 107 0.71 3.01 7.57
C VAL A 107 1.32 1.80 6.86
N CYS A 108 1.67 1.96 5.58
CA CYS A 108 2.42 0.99 4.81
C CYS A 108 3.88 1.43 4.72
N ILE A 109 4.82 0.62 5.20
CA ILE A 109 6.26 0.91 5.10
C ILE A 109 6.88 0.12 3.94
N LEU A 110 7.43 0.84 2.97
CA LEU A 110 8.14 0.33 1.79
C LEU A 110 9.63 0.71 1.84
N ASN A 111 10.47 -0.07 1.14
CA ASN A 111 11.93 0.07 1.16
C ASN A 111 12.48 0.37 -0.25
N GLY A 112 11.94 1.41 -0.91
CA GLY A 112 12.41 1.88 -2.22
C GLY A 112 11.80 1.13 -3.41
N VAL A 113 10.79 0.29 -3.17
CA VAL A 113 10.12 -0.51 -4.20
C VAL A 113 8.62 -0.47 -3.97
N LEU A 114 7.86 -0.17 -5.01
CA LEU A 114 6.40 -0.24 -5.00
C LEU A 114 5.96 -1.57 -5.63
N PRO A 115 5.34 -2.50 -4.86
CA PRO A 115 5.03 -3.83 -5.38
C PRO A 115 4.00 -3.83 -6.52
N ALA A 116 4.24 -4.70 -7.52
CA ALA A 116 3.38 -4.84 -8.70
C ALA A 116 1.94 -5.25 -8.35
N SER A 117 1.74 -5.92 -7.22
CA SER A 117 0.42 -6.32 -6.72
C SER A 117 -0.47 -5.16 -6.28
N ILE A 118 0.11 -4.01 -5.92
CA ILE A 118 -0.63 -2.81 -5.49
C ILE A 118 -0.56 -1.67 -6.51
N TYR A 119 0.49 -1.64 -7.32
CA TYR A 119 0.65 -0.74 -8.46
C TYR A 119 1.38 -1.47 -9.60
N PRO A 120 0.67 -1.86 -10.67
CA PRO A 120 1.24 -2.62 -11.79
C PRO A 120 2.46 -1.98 -12.45
N ALA A 121 3.46 -2.82 -12.72
CA ALA A 121 4.73 -2.46 -13.33
C ALA A 121 4.60 -1.70 -14.66
N GLY A 122 5.53 -0.78 -14.90
CA GLY A 122 5.59 0.04 -16.10
C GLY A 122 4.47 1.07 -16.19
N ASN A 123 3.93 1.51 -15.04
CA ASN A 123 2.77 2.41 -14.96
C ASN A 123 1.55 1.85 -15.73
N ALA A 124 1.31 0.54 -15.65
CA ALA A 124 0.27 -0.11 -16.44
C ALA A 124 -1.15 0.16 -15.92
N GLN A 125 -1.28 0.70 -14.71
CA GLN A 125 -2.53 1.15 -14.12
C GLN A 125 -2.25 2.43 -13.32
N PRO A 126 -2.12 3.58 -14.01
CA PRO A 126 -1.89 4.86 -13.37
C PRO A 126 -3.07 5.28 -12.49
N ASP A 127 -4.30 4.96 -12.95
CA ASP A 127 -5.56 5.28 -12.26
C ASP A 127 -6.26 4.03 -11.68
N GLY A 128 -6.91 4.21 -10.54
CA GLY A 128 -7.64 3.21 -9.78
C GLY A 128 -6.80 2.01 -9.30
N SER A 129 -5.48 2.14 -9.19
CA SER A 129 -4.61 1.13 -8.58
C SER A 129 -4.95 0.94 -7.08
N ILE A 130 -4.43 -0.12 -6.44
CA ILE A 130 -4.73 -0.34 -5.01
C ILE A 130 -3.99 0.70 -4.17
N ALA A 131 -2.74 1.01 -4.49
CA ALA A 131 -1.96 2.02 -3.78
C ALA A 131 -2.62 3.41 -3.86
N GLU A 132 -3.09 3.79 -5.04
CA GLU A 132 -3.79 5.06 -5.29
C GLU A 132 -5.13 5.12 -4.56
N LYS A 133 -6.03 4.14 -4.73
CA LYS A 133 -7.31 4.11 -3.99
C LYS A 133 -7.14 4.16 -2.48
N TRP A 134 -6.03 3.62 -1.98
CA TRP A 134 -5.71 3.62 -0.57
C TRP A 134 -5.31 5.01 -0.08
N ILE A 135 -4.42 5.72 -0.79
CA ILE A 135 -4.07 7.10 -0.42
C ILE A 135 -5.16 8.12 -0.78
N GLU A 136 -6.03 7.81 -1.75
CA GLU A 136 -7.17 8.67 -2.09
C GLU A 136 -8.36 8.50 -1.12
N SER A 137 -8.29 7.53 -0.20
CA SER A 137 -9.30 7.39 0.84
C SER A 137 -9.23 8.56 1.82
N LYS A 138 -10.33 8.80 2.55
CA LYS A 138 -10.40 9.83 3.60
C LYS A 138 -9.93 9.33 4.96
N ASP A 139 -9.36 8.13 5.04
CA ASP A 139 -8.88 7.58 6.30
C ASP A 139 -7.63 8.32 6.80
N GLY A 140 -6.88 8.92 5.88
CA GLY A 140 -5.59 9.53 6.17
C GLY A 140 -4.44 8.52 6.12
N ASP A 141 -4.60 7.42 5.40
CA ASP A 141 -3.60 6.37 5.24
C ASP A 141 -2.28 6.90 4.67
N THR A 142 -1.16 6.29 5.04
CA THR A 142 0.18 6.76 4.67
C THR A 142 1.00 5.69 3.97
N ILE A 143 1.42 5.96 2.72
CA ILE A 143 2.53 5.23 2.12
C ILE A 143 3.82 5.87 2.61
N TRP A 144 4.50 5.18 3.51
CA TRP A 144 5.82 5.53 4.01
C TRP A 144 6.88 4.82 3.20
N ASN A 145 7.81 5.56 2.60
CA ASN A 145 8.90 4.95 1.87
C ASN A 145 10.25 5.44 2.36
N GLN A 146 11.15 4.48 2.53
CA GLN A 146 12.53 4.71 2.91
C GLN A 146 13.50 4.03 1.94
N ALA A 147 14.77 4.43 1.98
CA ALA A 147 15.85 3.98 1.11
C ALA A 147 15.87 4.61 -0.30
N ASP A 148 15.16 4.08 -1.30
CA ASP A 148 15.20 4.62 -2.68
C ASP A 148 13.97 5.47 -3.00
N TYR A 149 13.97 6.16 -4.15
CA TYR A 149 12.82 6.90 -4.72
C TYR A 149 11.54 6.07 -4.65
N LEU A 150 10.47 6.67 -4.11
CA LEU A 150 9.17 6.01 -3.96
C LEU A 150 8.63 5.53 -5.32
N GLY A 151 8.61 4.21 -5.50
CA GLY A 151 7.97 3.56 -6.64
C GLY A 151 8.76 3.60 -7.95
N TYR A 152 10.01 4.09 -7.97
CA TYR A 152 10.85 4.03 -9.17
C TYR A 152 11.02 2.58 -9.67
N ASN A 153 11.30 1.70 -8.72
CA ASN A 153 11.41 0.26 -8.93
C ASN A 153 10.12 -0.47 -8.52
N THR A 154 9.92 -1.62 -9.14
CA THR A 154 8.82 -2.56 -8.87
C THR A 154 9.36 -3.94 -8.52
N THR A 155 8.54 -4.80 -7.93
CA THR A 155 8.91 -6.18 -7.59
C THR A 155 9.20 -7.03 -8.83
N GLU A 156 8.49 -6.78 -9.93
CA GLU A 156 8.63 -7.51 -11.19
C GLU A 156 8.27 -6.65 -12.41
N GLY A 157 8.68 -7.07 -13.61
CA GLY A 157 8.36 -6.37 -14.85
C GLY A 157 9.22 -5.12 -15.11
N LYS A 158 8.68 -4.17 -15.89
CA LYS A 158 9.36 -2.92 -16.22
C LYS A 158 9.30 -1.97 -15.01
N ALA A 159 10.41 -1.31 -14.70
CA ALA A 159 10.43 -0.21 -13.72
C ALA A 159 9.38 0.86 -14.06
N ASN A 160 8.82 1.49 -13.03
CA ASN A 160 7.88 2.61 -13.21
C ASN A 160 8.60 3.93 -13.44
N GLU A 161 9.88 4.00 -13.07
CA GLU A 161 10.70 5.22 -13.12
C GLU A 161 9.98 6.35 -12.34
N ARG A 162 10.02 7.59 -12.82
CA ARG A 162 9.32 8.73 -12.19
C ARG A 162 7.78 8.57 -12.14
N GLY A 163 7.21 7.78 -13.05
CA GLY A 163 5.77 7.78 -13.30
C GLY A 163 4.93 7.29 -12.12
N ALA A 164 5.45 6.44 -11.24
CA ALA A 164 4.68 5.99 -10.08
C ALA A 164 4.37 7.14 -9.12
N LEU A 165 5.35 7.99 -8.81
CA LEU A 165 5.12 9.13 -7.92
C LEU A 165 4.16 10.15 -8.57
N GLN A 166 4.38 10.43 -9.85
CA GLN A 166 3.54 11.35 -10.63
C GLN A 166 2.07 10.91 -10.64
N ASN A 167 1.81 9.63 -10.89
CA ASN A 167 0.45 9.10 -10.93
C ASN A 167 -0.16 8.97 -9.52
N LEU A 168 0.60 8.56 -8.50
CA LEU A 168 0.08 8.50 -7.12
C LEU A 168 -0.29 9.88 -6.57
N MET A 169 0.35 10.94 -7.08
CA MET A 169 0.07 12.30 -6.66
C MET A 169 -0.85 13.06 -7.60
N ASP A 170 -1.19 12.50 -8.77
CA ASP A 170 -1.84 13.26 -9.85
C ASP A 170 -1.07 14.55 -10.25
N ILE A 171 0.25 14.58 -10.08
CA ILE A 171 1.10 15.72 -10.47
C ILE A 171 2.05 15.26 -11.58
N GLU A 172 1.73 15.62 -12.83
CA GLU A 172 2.46 15.16 -14.03
C GLU A 172 3.95 15.52 -13.99
N ASP A 173 4.28 16.72 -13.50
CA ASP A 173 5.64 17.26 -13.54
C ASP A 173 6.42 17.08 -12.23
N ILE A 174 5.86 16.40 -11.21
CA ILE A 174 6.62 16.18 -9.98
C ILE A 174 7.80 15.23 -10.23
N GLU A 175 8.98 15.66 -9.80
CA GLU A 175 10.23 14.93 -10.01
C GLU A 175 11.21 15.19 -8.86
N ILE A 176 11.52 14.12 -8.12
CA ILE A 176 12.69 14.10 -7.25
C ILE A 176 13.93 13.93 -8.13
N ASP A 177 14.89 14.84 -7.98
CA ASP A 177 16.15 14.81 -8.74
C ASP A 177 16.92 13.52 -8.48
N VAL A 178 17.12 12.73 -9.55
CA VAL A 178 17.83 11.45 -9.50
C VAL A 178 19.34 11.58 -9.73
N TYR A 179 19.84 12.79 -10.00
CA TYR A 179 21.24 13.10 -10.30
C TYR A 179 21.94 13.84 -9.16
N THR A 180 21.19 14.54 -8.32
CA THR A 180 21.72 15.11 -7.07
C THR A 180 21.85 14.00 -6.04
N HIS A 181 22.95 14.02 -5.29
CA HIS A 181 23.29 13.07 -4.25
C HIS A 181 23.85 13.81 -3.04
N ASP A 182 23.83 13.18 -1.87
CA ASP A 182 24.46 13.67 -0.64
C ASP A 182 24.01 15.09 -0.20
N THR A 183 22.74 15.44 -0.41
CA THR A 183 22.19 16.74 0.03
C THR A 183 22.09 16.78 1.54
N VAL A 184 22.80 17.71 2.17
CA VAL A 184 22.77 17.88 3.64
C VAL A 184 21.36 18.22 4.11
N MET A 185 20.80 17.42 5.00
CA MET A 185 19.52 17.64 5.67
C MET A 185 19.72 18.15 7.10
N ILE A 186 19.23 19.35 7.38
CA ILE A 186 19.25 20.03 8.67
C ILE A 186 17.87 19.90 9.32
N VAL A 187 17.87 19.42 10.56
CA VAL A 187 16.67 19.17 11.37
C VAL A 187 15.89 20.47 11.62
N THR A 188 14.56 20.43 11.45
CA THR A 188 13.66 21.55 11.73
C THR A 188 13.20 21.55 13.19
N THR A 189 12.61 22.65 13.66
CA THR A 189 11.98 22.71 14.99
C THR A 189 10.85 21.69 15.18
N ALA A 190 10.15 21.30 14.11
CA ALA A 190 9.08 20.30 14.21
C ALA A 190 9.65 18.92 14.62
N ALA A 191 10.81 18.56 14.09
CA ALA A 191 11.47 17.32 14.46
C ALA A 191 11.98 17.31 15.91
N GLU A 192 12.37 18.45 16.49
CA GLU A 192 12.76 18.50 17.91
C GLU A 192 11.64 18.02 18.85
N THR A 193 10.38 18.20 18.44
CA THR A 193 9.20 17.75 19.23
C THR A 193 8.75 16.35 18.84
N LEU A 194 8.64 16.08 17.54
CA LEU A 194 7.98 14.87 17.04
C LEU A 194 8.95 13.72 16.74
N CYS A 195 10.23 14.02 16.50
CA CYS A 195 11.25 13.06 16.12
C CYS A 195 12.62 13.45 16.72
N PRO A 196 12.74 13.50 18.07
CA PRO A 196 13.94 14.01 18.76
C PRO A 196 15.21 13.19 18.49
N SER A 197 15.08 11.95 18.05
CA SER A 197 16.21 11.11 17.66
C SER A 197 16.79 11.50 16.30
N LEU A 198 16.04 12.23 15.45
CA LEU A 198 16.54 12.72 14.18
C LEU A 198 17.77 13.62 14.39
N LYS A 199 18.81 13.36 13.61
CA LYS A 199 20.03 14.15 13.53
C LYS A 199 20.26 14.57 12.09
N ARG A 200 21.11 15.57 11.91
CA ARG A 200 21.62 15.97 10.60
C ARG A 200 22.16 14.75 9.85
N PHE A 201 21.81 14.63 8.58
CA PHE A 201 22.22 13.53 7.70
C PHE A 201 22.35 14.05 6.26
N GLU A 202 22.64 13.16 5.32
CA GLU A 202 22.66 13.46 3.88
C GLU A 202 21.54 12.66 3.20
N SER A 203 20.78 13.28 2.31
CA SER A 203 19.75 12.63 1.49
C SER A 203 20.14 12.66 0.02
N ASP A 204 19.98 11.54 -0.66
CA ASP A 204 20.25 11.47 -2.10
C ASP A 204 19.04 11.93 -2.92
N ARG A 205 17.82 11.71 -2.42
CA ARG A 205 16.60 12.01 -3.15
C ARG A 205 15.59 12.74 -2.27
N PRO A 206 15.92 13.95 -1.80
CA PRO A 206 15.00 14.73 -0.98
C PRO A 206 13.83 15.26 -1.83
N PHE A 207 12.67 15.43 -1.21
CA PHE A 207 11.43 15.83 -1.88
C PHE A 207 11.46 17.32 -2.27
N PRO A 208 11.12 17.69 -3.51
CA PRO A 208 11.06 19.10 -3.92
C PRO A 208 9.83 19.81 -3.35
N LEU A 209 10.05 20.94 -2.67
CA LEU A 209 8.98 21.66 -1.95
C LEU A 209 8.18 22.64 -2.83
N ASP A 210 8.72 23.02 -3.99
CA ASP A 210 8.13 24.00 -4.91
C ASP A 210 7.26 23.37 -6.01
N GLN A 211 7.18 22.04 -6.05
CA GLN A 211 6.46 21.28 -7.08
C GLN A 211 5.09 20.76 -6.62
N PHE A 212 4.60 21.17 -5.44
CA PHE A 212 3.26 20.80 -5.01
C PHE A 212 2.19 21.55 -5.81
N GLU A 213 1.21 20.80 -6.30
CA GLU A 213 0.06 21.30 -7.06
C GLU A 213 -1.25 20.74 -6.48
N ASP A 214 -2.36 21.30 -6.92
CA ASP A 214 -3.72 20.92 -6.52
C ASP A 214 -3.94 20.85 -5.00
N GLU A 215 -4.35 19.69 -4.48
CA GLU A 215 -4.62 19.49 -3.06
C GLU A 215 -3.39 19.04 -2.28
N TRP A 216 -2.25 18.80 -2.93
CA TRP A 216 -1.04 18.33 -2.24
C TRP A 216 -0.32 19.45 -1.51
N TYR A 217 0.10 19.17 -0.27
CA TYR A 217 0.92 20.09 0.51
C TYR A 217 1.84 19.35 1.48
N ALA A 218 2.93 20.02 1.88
CA ALA A 218 3.79 19.55 2.95
C ALA A 218 3.08 19.65 4.32
N GLU A 219 2.54 18.53 4.81
CA GLU A 219 1.84 18.47 6.08
C GLU A 219 2.81 18.56 7.26
N LYS A 220 3.98 17.91 7.15
CA LYS A 220 5.05 17.97 8.16
C LYS A 220 6.43 17.81 7.55
N ILE A 221 7.34 18.71 7.92
CA ILE A 221 8.73 18.72 7.44
C ILE A 221 9.66 18.53 8.65
N PHE A 222 10.45 17.46 8.64
CA PHE A 222 11.33 17.10 9.77
C PHE A 222 12.78 17.54 9.56
N ALA A 223 13.26 17.55 8.32
CA ALA A 223 14.55 18.15 7.97
C ALA A 223 14.52 18.66 6.52
N THR A 224 15.38 19.64 6.24
CA THR A 224 15.49 20.33 4.94
C THR A 224 16.93 20.72 4.64
N ASP A 225 17.22 21.15 3.41
CA ASP A 225 18.54 21.63 3.01
C ASP A 225 19.03 22.87 3.80
N THR A 226 18.11 23.69 4.32
CA THR A 226 18.44 24.93 5.06
C THR A 226 18.08 24.89 6.55
N GLY A 227 17.28 23.92 6.98
CA GLY A 227 16.72 23.81 8.33
C GLY A 227 15.62 24.83 8.65
N ASN A 228 15.14 25.60 7.66
CA ASN A 228 14.18 26.68 7.85
C ASN A 228 13.21 26.84 6.66
N SER A 229 12.42 27.93 6.63
CA SER A 229 11.38 28.15 5.62
C SER A 229 11.89 28.53 4.23
N GLU A 230 13.19 28.82 4.07
CA GLU A 230 13.82 29.10 2.76
C GLU A 230 14.27 27.81 2.04
N ALA A 231 14.00 26.65 2.62
CA ALA A 231 14.31 25.35 2.05
C ALA A 231 13.66 25.13 0.68
N THR A 232 14.37 24.45 -0.21
CA THR A 232 13.84 24.00 -1.51
C THR A 232 13.52 22.51 -1.51
N VAL A 233 14.14 21.72 -0.61
CA VAL A 233 13.93 20.28 -0.54
C VAL A 233 13.82 19.78 0.90
N ALA A 234 13.17 18.64 1.10
CA ALA A 234 12.95 18.05 2.42
C ALA A 234 13.08 16.52 2.44
N ASP A 235 13.70 16.02 3.51
CA ASP A 235 13.72 14.61 3.91
C ASP A 235 14.14 14.60 5.40
N PRO A 236 13.38 14.03 6.33
CA PRO A 236 12.06 13.42 6.15
C PRO A 236 10.94 14.46 5.96
N ILE A 237 9.89 14.07 5.22
CA ILE A 237 8.68 14.87 5.01
C ILE A 237 7.45 13.95 4.90
N ILE A 238 6.32 14.45 5.41
CA ILE A 238 4.97 13.92 5.13
C ILE A 238 4.25 14.93 4.26
N VAL A 239 3.79 14.47 3.10
CA VAL A 239 2.96 15.23 2.17
C VAL A 239 1.56 14.65 2.18
N ARG A 240 0.55 15.52 2.07
CA ARG A 240 -0.86 15.15 2.20
C ARG A 240 -1.66 15.69 1.02
N ASP A 241 -2.60 14.88 0.57
CA ASP A 241 -3.57 15.19 -0.46
C ASP A 241 -4.87 15.68 0.19
N GLY A 242 -5.05 17.00 0.33
CA GLY A 242 -6.29 17.58 0.84
C GLY A 242 -6.73 17.00 2.19
N ASP A 243 -7.93 16.38 2.21
CA ASP A 243 -8.47 15.62 3.35
C ASP A 243 -8.23 14.10 3.28
N ARG A 244 -7.56 13.63 2.23
CA ARG A 244 -7.24 12.24 1.93
C ARG A 244 -5.95 11.79 2.62
N GLY A 245 -5.31 10.75 2.09
CA GLY A 245 -4.10 10.11 2.57
C GLY A 245 -2.81 10.89 2.33
N ARG A 246 -1.69 10.20 2.52
CA ARG A 246 -0.35 10.77 2.64
C ARG A 246 0.70 9.94 1.94
N ILE A 247 1.75 10.62 1.53
CA ILE A 247 3.04 10.03 1.19
C ILE A 247 4.07 10.55 2.19
N ALA A 248 4.90 9.67 2.73
CA ALA A 248 6.02 10.05 3.56
C ALA A 248 7.33 9.51 2.97
N ILE A 249 8.36 10.36 2.91
CA ILE A 249 9.71 9.94 2.55
C ILE A 249 10.65 10.12 3.74
N VAL A 250 11.47 9.12 4.00
CA VAL A 250 12.44 9.12 5.12
C VAL A 250 13.74 8.45 4.69
N TYR A 251 14.86 9.14 4.83
CA TYR A 251 16.20 8.61 4.49
C TYR A 251 16.22 7.99 3.10
N HIS A 252 15.94 8.81 2.09
CA HIS A 252 16.11 8.44 0.69
C HIS A 252 17.59 8.48 0.33
N THR A 253 18.33 7.51 0.89
CA THR A 253 19.80 7.46 0.95
C THR A 253 20.32 6.13 0.44
N GLN A 254 21.32 6.18 -0.41
CA GLN A 254 21.96 5.04 -1.02
C GLN A 254 22.97 4.37 -0.06
N TYR A 255 22.70 3.12 0.32
CA TYR A 255 23.59 2.23 1.08
C TYR A 255 24.09 2.79 2.43
N GLN A 256 23.28 3.63 3.09
CA GLN A 256 23.56 4.14 4.43
C GLN A 256 22.73 3.42 5.51
N ASP A 257 23.40 3.07 6.61
CA ASP A 257 22.79 2.47 7.82
C ASP A 257 22.17 3.55 8.71
N ASN A 258 21.28 4.36 8.13
CA ASN A 258 20.50 5.36 8.85
C ASN A 258 19.50 4.70 9.82
N PRO A 259 19.20 5.31 10.99
CA PRO A 259 18.34 4.72 12.04
C PRO A 259 16.85 4.78 11.68
N LYS A 260 16.47 4.13 10.57
CA LYS A 260 15.14 4.18 9.95
C LYS A 260 14.04 3.78 10.95
N ALA A 261 14.28 2.75 11.76
CA ALA A 261 13.32 2.24 12.73
C ALA A 261 13.02 3.23 13.86
N GLU A 262 14.03 3.93 14.38
CA GLU A 262 13.86 4.93 15.43
C GLU A 262 13.01 6.10 14.90
N ILE A 263 13.36 6.60 13.71
CA ILE A 263 12.65 7.72 13.06
C ILE A 263 11.22 7.33 12.68
N ALA A 264 11.02 6.14 12.10
CA ALA A 264 9.69 5.63 11.80
C ALA A 264 8.83 5.51 13.06
N THR A 265 9.38 4.95 14.13
CA THR A 265 8.66 4.79 15.40
C THR A 265 8.21 6.14 15.95
N GLU A 266 9.11 7.13 16.02
CA GLU A 266 8.81 8.44 16.56
C GLU A 266 7.73 9.15 15.75
N ILE A 267 7.90 9.24 14.43
CA ILE A 267 6.93 9.95 13.57
C ILE A 267 5.58 9.23 13.55
N ILE A 268 5.56 7.90 13.40
CA ILE A 268 4.31 7.14 13.35
C ILE A 268 3.54 7.28 14.66
N SER A 269 4.20 7.09 15.80
CA SER A 269 3.51 7.10 17.10
C SER A 269 3.21 8.50 17.64
N ASN A 270 4.02 9.51 17.31
CA ASN A 270 3.82 10.87 17.82
C ASN A 270 2.92 11.72 16.90
N TYR A 271 2.72 11.31 15.64
CA TYR A 271 2.02 12.13 14.65
C TYR A 271 0.97 11.39 13.81
N LEU A 272 1.31 10.25 13.19
CA LEU A 272 0.39 9.59 12.24
C LEU A 272 -0.72 8.81 12.95
N ILE A 273 -0.34 7.95 13.89
CA ILE A 273 -1.24 7.09 14.67
C ILE A 273 -1.17 7.58 16.13
N VAL A 274 -1.83 8.70 16.40
CA VAL A 274 -1.97 9.23 17.76
C VAL A 274 -3.16 8.52 18.41
N LYS A 275 -2.86 7.62 19.35
CA LYS A 275 -3.86 6.97 20.22
C LYS A 275 -4.10 7.78 21.50
#